data_AF-A0A5D0V8A3-F1
#
_entry.id   AF-A0A5D0V8A3-F1
#
_cell.length_a   1.000
_cell.length_b   1.000
_cell.length_c   1.000
_cell.angle_alpha   90.00
_cell.angle_beta   90.00
_cell.angle_gamma   90.00
#
_symmetry.space_group_name_H-M   'P 1'
#
loop_
_entity.id
_entity.type
_entity.pdbx_description
1 polymer ?
#
loop_
_entity_poly.entity_id
_entity_poly.type
_entity_poly.pdbx_seq_one_letter_code
_entity_poly.pdbx_strand_id
1 'polypeptide(L)'
;MRNHVYKSGLSGLLLAALAAFSIFTIVGAEISPAYAEDKCTATNNSEFATHIAHGHAFTKHSSEFVEGVVIGGLAFPGPTIENADAFATFLAGILDNPSANKALSASRHGYWDAATGTVIITNPKPDDCGTAFRPTAGKSYYDNLT
;
A
#
# COMPACT_ATOMS: atom_id res chain seq x y z
N MET A 1 46.44 35.38 26.64
CA MET A 1 47.84 35.24 26.18
C MET A 1 48.56 34.23 27.06
N ARG A 2 48.79 33.00 26.57
CA ARG A 2 49.78 32.05 27.13
C ARG A 2 50.51 31.45 25.93
N ASN A 3 51.76 31.86 25.76
CA ASN A 3 52.71 31.21 24.87
C ASN A 3 53.18 29.91 25.53
N HIS A 4 53.22 28.82 24.78
CA HIS A 4 54.30 27.85 24.97
C HIS A 4 54.74 27.27 23.63
N VAL A 5 56.05 27.37 23.44
CA VAL A 5 56.87 27.05 22.28
C VAL A 5 56.97 25.52 22.13
N TYR A 6 56.86 25.02 20.90
CA TYR A 6 57.30 23.66 20.54
C TYR A 6 58.55 23.75 19.67
N LYS A 7 59.61 23.04 20.05
CA LYS A 7 60.81 22.82 19.23
C LYS A 7 61.22 21.35 19.26
N SER A 8 61.84 20.96 18.13
CA SER A 8 62.56 19.72 17.76
C SER A 8 61.73 18.42 17.69
N GLY A 9 61.79 17.59 16.65
CA GLY A 9 62.73 17.51 15.52
C GLY A 9 63.53 16.20 15.54
N LEU A 10 63.11 15.25 14.68
CA LEU A 10 63.84 14.16 13.99
C LEU A 10 64.68 13.10 14.73
N SER A 11 64.31 11.82 14.51
CA SER A 11 65.12 10.65 14.07
C SER A 11 64.25 9.40 14.25
N GLY A 12 64.07 8.42 13.36
CA GLY A 12 64.79 7.95 12.18
C GLY A 12 64.96 6.43 12.32
N LEU A 13 64.36 5.64 11.39
CA LEU A 13 64.66 4.23 11.05
C LEU A 13 64.50 3.15 12.16
N LEU A 14 64.10 1.88 11.99
CA LEU A 14 63.92 0.96 10.84
C LEU A 14 63.27 -0.35 11.40
N LEU A 15 62.58 -1.12 10.54
CA LEU A 15 62.27 -2.58 10.64
C LEU A 15 61.25 -3.02 11.72
N ALA A 16 60.35 -3.98 11.55
CA ALA A 16 60.14 -5.03 10.55
C ALA A 16 58.65 -5.45 10.55
N ALA A 17 58.19 -6.01 9.43
CA ALA A 17 56.84 -6.55 9.26
C ALA A 17 56.60 -7.84 10.07
N LEU A 18 55.43 -7.99 10.68
CA LEU A 18 54.87 -9.29 11.07
C LEU A 18 53.33 -9.28 10.99
N ALA A 19 52.85 -10.00 9.96
CA ALA A 19 51.74 -10.94 9.90
C ALA A 19 50.36 -10.65 10.54
N ALA A 20 49.37 -10.81 9.65
CA ALA A 20 48.05 -11.41 9.86
C ALA A 20 47.02 -10.64 10.70
N PHE A 21 46.31 -9.72 10.04
CA PHE A 21 45.02 -9.23 10.51
C PHE A 21 43.87 -9.97 9.82
N SER A 22 43.16 -10.73 10.66
CA SER A 22 41.70 -10.77 10.77
C SER A 22 40.89 -11.23 9.56
N ILE A 23 40.51 -12.50 9.63
CA ILE A 23 39.16 -13.04 9.39
C ILE A 23 38.28 -12.11 8.54
N PHE A 24 38.17 -12.44 7.25
CA PHE A 24 37.07 -12.01 6.40
C PHE A 24 35.76 -12.51 7.05
N THR A 25 35.05 -11.64 7.76
CA THR A 25 33.63 -11.89 8.05
C THR A 25 32.92 -11.82 6.71
N ILE A 26 32.54 -13.00 6.21
CA ILE A 26 31.61 -13.14 5.10
C ILE A 26 30.35 -12.39 5.51
N VAL A 27 30.08 -11.26 4.87
CA VAL A 27 28.74 -10.65 4.91
C VAL A 27 27.82 -11.70 4.31
N GLY A 28 26.98 -12.31 5.14
CA GLY A 28 25.92 -13.18 4.67
C GLY A 28 25.07 -12.38 3.69
N ALA A 29 25.04 -12.81 2.44
CA ALA A 29 23.99 -12.36 1.54
C ALA A 29 22.69 -12.90 2.11
N GLU A 30 21.92 -12.03 2.77
CA GLU A 30 20.52 -12.26 3.08
C GLU A 30 19.83 -12.39 1.71
N ILE A 31 19.77 -13.59 1.15
CA ILE A 31 18.87 -13.90 0.03
C ILE A 31 17.45 -13.81 0.58
N SER A 32 16.95 -12.58 0.64
CA SER A 32 15.53 -12.32 0.84
C SER A 32 14.80 -13.06 -0.28
N PRO A 33 13.81 -13.93 0.02
CA PRO A 33 13.02 -14.52 -1.03
C PRO A 33 12.45 -13.37 -1.88
N ALA A 34 12.58 -13.50 -3.20
CA ALA A 34 12.08 -12.51 -4.15
C ALA A 34 10.56 -12.44 -4.04
N TYR A 35 10.05 -11.68 -3.09
CA TYR A 35 8.67 -11.26 -3.07
C TYR A 35 8.46 -10.43 -4.33
N ALA A 36 7.42 -10.76 -5.10
CA ALA A 36 7.04 -9.95 -6.25
C ALA A 36 6.91 -8.50 -5.81
N GLU A 37 7.60 -7.61 -6.52
CA GLU A 37 7.61 -6.17 -6.23
C GLU A 37 6.19 -5.62 -6.24
N ASP A 38 5.90 -4.75 -5.27
CA ASP A 38 4.65 -4.00 -5.23
C ASP A 38 4.64 -3.02 -6.40
N LYS A 39 3.61 -3.11 -7.25
CA LYS A 39 3.44 -2.21 -8.40
C LYS A 39 2.53 -1.04 -8.12
N CYS A 40 1.70 -1.15 -7.10
CA CYS A 40 0.86 -0.06 -6.65
C CYS A 40 1.72 1.05 -6.06
N THR A 41 1.58 2.27 -6.58
CA THR A 41 2.33 3.44 -6.12
C THR A 41 1.57 4.28 -5.08
N ALA A 42 0.34 3.87 -4.72
CA ALA A 42 -0.49 4.62 -3.78
C ALA A 42 0.07 4.57 -2.36
N THR A 43 0.15 5.74 -1.73
CA THR A 43 0.67 5.96 -0.37
C THR A 43 -0.40 6.45 0.61
N ASN A 44 -1.57 6.85 0.11
CA ASN A 44 -2.69 7.35 0.89
C ASN A 44 -4.03 6.96 0.26
N ASN A 45 -5.12 7.16 1.01
CA ASN A 45 -6.46 6.76 0.60
C ASN A 45 -6.93 7.38 -0.73
N SER A 46 -6.59 8.65 -0.97
CA SER A 46 -6.96 9.35 -2.21
C SER A 46 -6.26 8.74 -3.43
N GLU A 47 -4.98 8.41 -3.29
CA GLU A 47 -4.22 7.71 -4.34
C GLU A 47 -4.77 6.31 -4.58
N PHE A 48 -5.04 5.53 -3.52
CA PHE A 48 -5.66 4.20 -3.67
C PHE A 48 -6.99 4.28 -4.42
N ALA A 49 -7.86 5.22 -4.05
CA ALA A 49 -9.14 5.44 -4.70
C ALA A 49 -8.98 5.80 -6.18
N THR A 50 -8.02 6.67 -6.50
CA THR A 50 -7.73 7.09 -7.87
C THR A 50 -7.27 5.90 -8.72
N HIS A 51 -6.27 5.15 -8.24
CA HIS A 51 -5.76 3.97 -8.95
C HIS A 51 -6.84 2.90 -9.17
N ILE A 52 -7.66 2.61 -8.16
CA ILE A 52 -8.74 1.62 -8.27
C ILE A 52 -9.79 2.07 -9.29
N ALA A 53 -10.21 3.35 -9.22
CA ALA A 53 -11.26 3.86 -10.08
C ALA A 53 -10.84 3.97 -11.55
N HIS A 54 -9.61 4.41 -11.80
CA HIS A 54 -9.05 4.55 -13.16
C HIS A 54 -8.48 3.24 -13.71
N GLY A 55 -8.31 2.23 -12.85
CA GLY A 55 -8.05 0.85 -13.24
C GLY A 55 -9.32 0.16 -13.76
N HIS A 56 -9.44 -1.13 -13.46
CA HIS A 56 -10.52 -1.94 -14.01
C HIS A 56 -11.84 -1.85 -13.23
N ALA A 57 -11.84 -1.29 -12.01
CA ALA A 57 -13.00 -1.38 -11.12
C ALA A 57 -14.21 -0.62 -11.68
N PHE A 58 -14.04 0.65 -12.06
CA PHE A 58 -15.16 1.45 -12.57
C PHE A 58 -15.76 0.86 -13.85
N THR A 59 -14.91 0.51 -14.82
CA THR A 59 -15.35 -0.09 -16.10
C THR A 59 -16.15 -1.39 -15.89
N LYS A 60 -15.83 -2.18 -14.86
CA LYS A 60 -16.52 -3.44 -14.56
C LYS A 60 -17.78 -3.28 -13.74
N HIS A 61 -17.81 -2.30 -12.84
CA HIS A 61 -18.81 -2.24 -11.77
C HIS A 61 -19.67 -0.97 -11.77
N SER A 62 -19.46 -0.02 -12.69
CA SER A 62 -20.20 1.26 -12.72
C SER A 62 -21.73 1.10 -12.69
N SER A 63 -22.28 0.07 -13.33
CA SER A 63 -23.72 -0.23 -13.31
C SER A 63 -24.29 -0.54 -11.92
N GLU A 64 -23.43 -0.90 -10.96
CA GLU A 64 -23.80 -1.16 -9.57
C GLU A 64 -24.03 0.15 -8.78
N PHE A 65 -23.48 1.26 -9.25
CA PHE A 65 -23.47 2.58 -8.61
C PHE A 65 -24.40 3.57 -9.33
N VAL A 66 -25.55 3.07 -9.77
CA VAL A 66 -26.63 3.85 -10.38
C VAL A 66 -27.72 4.09 -9.34
N GLU A 67 -28.28 5.30 -9.31
CA GLU A 67 -29.34 5.68 -8.37
C GLU A 67 -30.46 4.63 -8.35
N GLY A 68 -30.80 4.15 -7.14
CA GLY A 68 -31.88 3.18 -6.93
C GLY A 68 -31.57 1.74 -7.34
N VAL A 69 -30.41 1.43 -7.94
CA VAL A 69 -30.04 0.03 -8.26
C VAL A 69 -29.89 -0.78 -6.97
N VAL A 70 -30.67 -1.86 -6.88
CA VAL A 70 -30.73 -2.75 -5.71
C VAL A 70 -29.79 -3.93 -5.90
N ILE A 71 -28.83 -4.08 -4.98
CA ILE A 71 -27.92 -5.24 -4.90
C ILE A 71 -27.91 -5.75 -3.46
N GLY A 72 -28.05 -7.05 -3.26
CA GLY A 72 -28.07 -7.64 -1.92
C GLY A 72 -29.20 -7.11 -1.03
N GLY A 73 -30.32 -6.68 -1.63
CA GLY A 73 -31.45 -6.07 -0.92
C GLY A 73 -31.25 -4.61 -0.53
N LEU A 74 -30.15 -3.97 -0.94
CA LEU A 74 -29.84 -2.56 -0.65
C LEU A 74 -29.86 -1.74 -1.94
N ALA A 75 -30.70 -0.70 -2.00
CA ALA A 75 -30.65 0.29 -3.07
C ALA A 75 -29.40 1.16 -2.93
N PHE A 76 -28.77 1.54 -4.04
CA PHE A 76 -27.71 2.55 -3.99
C PHE A 76 -28.33 3.90 -3.57
N PRO A 77 -27.89 4.49 -2.45
CA PRO A 77 -28.59 5.62 -1.83
C PRO A 77 -28.23 6.99 -2.43
N GLY A 78 -27.18 7.06 -3.24
CA GLY A 78 -26.68 8.30 -3.83
C GLY A 78 -27.08 8.47 -5.31
N PRO A 79 -26.75 9.64 -5.90
CA PRO A 79 -26.89 9.85 -7.33
C PRO A 79 -25.96 8.92 -8.11
N THR A 80 -26.32 8.62 -9.36
CA THR A 80 -25.49 7.81 -10.25
C THR A 80 -24.06 8.34 -10.36
N ILE A 81 -23.08 7.45 -10.25
CA ILE A 81 -21.67 7.76 -10.44
C ILE A 81 -21.32 7.63 -11.93
N GLU A 82 -21.19 8.76 -12.60
CA GLU A 82 -21.11 8.84 -14.07
C GLU A 82 -19.70 8.58 -14.65
N ASN A 83 -18.64 8.70 -13.85
CA ASN A 83 -17.26 8.58 -14.33
C ASN A 83 -16.28 8.15 -13.24
N ALA A 84 -15.06 7.81 -13.67
CA ALA A 84 -14.00 7.31 -12.80
C ALA A 84 -13.53 8.34 -11.74
N ASP A 85 -13.55 9.64 -12.02
CA ASP A 85 -13.16 10.66 -11.04
C ASP A 85 -14.20 10.80 -9.91
N ALA A 86 -15.48 10.76 -10.26
CA ALA A 86 -16.58 10.72 -9.30
C ALA A 86 -16.51 9.43 -8.46
N PHE A 87 -16.17 8.30 -9.10
CA PHE A 87 -15.97 7.04 -8.41
C PHE A 87 -14.78 7.09 -7.45
N ALA A 88 -13.64 7.67 -7.86
CA ALA A 88 -12.48 7.87 -6.98
C ALA A 88 -12.85 8.72 -5.76
N THR A 89 -13.57 9.82 -5.94
CA THR A 89 -14.04 10.66 -4.83
C THR A 89 -14.93 9.88 -3.86
N PHE A 90 -15.84 9.07 -4.39
CA PHE A 90 -16.70 8.19 -3.60
C PHE A 90 -15.89 7.15 -2.81
N LEU A 91 -14.93 6.47 -3.45
CA LEU A 91 -14.09 5.46 -2.80
C LEU A 91 -13.17 6.06 -1.72
N ALA A 92 -12.62 7.26 -1.96
CA ALA A 92 -11.80 7.96 -0.97
C ALA A 92 -12.58 8.22 0.33
N GLY A 93 -13.84 8.65 0.22
CA GLY A 93 -14.72 8.83 1.37
C GLY A 93 -14.95 7.55 2.18
N ILE A 94 -15.07 6.39 1.51
CA ILE A 94 -15.18 5.08 2.18
C ILE A 94 -13.86 4.70 2.84
N LEU A 95 -12.73 4.90 2.18
CA LEU A 95 -11.41 4.58 2.74
C LEU A 95 -11.09 5.43 3.97
N ASP A 96 -11.52 6.69 4.00
CA ASP A 96 -11.32 7.62 5.12
C ASP A 96 -12.20 7.28 6.33
N ASN A 97 -13.43 6.79 6.11
CA ASN A 97 -14.36 6.46 7.18
C ASN A 97 -15.18 5.20 6.86
N PRO A 98 -14.54 4.01 6.86
CA PRO A 98 -15.23 2.77 6.56
C PRO A 98 -16.12 2.36 7.73
N SER A 99 -17.22 1.66 7.42
CA SER A 99 -18.04 1.02 8.45
C SER A 99 -17.30 -0.14 9.14
N ALA A 100 -16.43 -0.83 8.40
CA ALA A 100 -15.50 -1.82 8.93
C ALA A 100 -14.27 -1.95 8.02
N ASN A 101 -13.13 -2.34 8.57
CA ASN A 101 -11.94 -2.71 7.80
C ASN A 101 -11.21 -3.88 8.45
N LYS A 102 -10.40 -4.60 7.66
CA LYS A 102 -9.53 -5.68 8.15
C LYS A 102 -8.35 -5.94 7.20
N ALA A 103 -7.23 -6.36 7.77
CA ALA A 103 -6.12 -6.93 7.01
C ALA A 103 -6.53 -8.28 6.40
N LEU A 104 -6.04 -8.54 5.20
CA LEU A 104 -6.20 -9.79 4.47
C LEU A 104 -4.82 -10.40 4.18
N SER A 105 -4.81 -11.64 3.70
CA SER A 105 -3.62 -12.31 3.21
C SER A 105 -2.98 -11.58 2.02
N ALA A 106 -1.68 -11.83 1.85
CA ALA A 106 -0.87 -11.28 0.76
C ALA A 106 -0.86 -9.74 0.72
N SER A 107 -0.78 -9.11 1.89
CA SER A 107 -0.66 -7.65 2.07
C SER A 107 -1.85 -6.86 1.54
N ARG A 108 -3.02 -7.50 1.41
CA ARG A 108 -4.26 -6.84 1.00
C ARG A 108 -4.99 -6.27 2.22
N HIS A 109 -5.85 -5.29 1.99
CA HIS A 109 -6.72 -4.73 3.02
C HIS A 109 -8.15 -4.64 2.51
N GLY A 110 -9.12 -5.10 3.30
CA GLY A 110 -10.54 -5.04 2.98
C GLY A 110 -11.22 -3.91 3.75
N TYR A 111 -12.08 -3.17 3.08
CA TYR A 111 -12.92 -2.11 3.64
C TYR A 111 -14.37 -2.36 3.27
N TRP A 112 -15.28 -2.03 4.18
CA TRP A 112 -16.71 -2.16 4.01
C TRP A 112 -17.41 -0.85 4.33
N ASP A 113 -18.30 -0.43 3.44
CA ASP A 113 -19.28 0.62 3.73
C ASP A 113 -20.70 0.04 3.78
N ALA A 114 -21.32 0.11 4.95
CA ALA A 114 -22.66 -0.42 5.16
C ALA A 114 -23.75 0.43 4.51
N ALA A 115 -23.52 1.74 4.34
CA ALA A 115 -24.51 2.65 3.80
C ALA A 115 -24.78 2.37 2.31
N THR A 116 -23.73 2.05 1.54
CA THR A 116 -23.83 1.76 0.11
C THR A 116 -23.74 0.27 -0.24
N GLY A 117 -23.29 -0.55 0.71
CA GLY A 117 -23.02 -1.98 0.47
C GLY A 117 -21.77 -2.21 -0.37
N THR A 118 -20.80 -1.30 -0.28
CA THR A 118 -19.58 -1.31 -1.09
C THR A 118 -18.46 -2.02 -0.35
N VAL A 119 -17.77 -2.91 -1.06
CA VAL A 119 -16.49 -3.47 -0.62
C VAL A 119 -15.36 -2.82 -1.41
N ILE A 120 -14.27 -2.47 -0.72
CA ILE A 120 -13.00 -2.07 -1.35
C ILE A 120 -11.94 -3.07 -0.89
N ILE A 121 -11.14 -3.58 -1.82
CA ILE A 121 -9.98 -4.42 -1.52
C ILE A 121 -8.76 -3.74 -2.11
N THR A 122 -7.87 -3.24 -1.26
CA THR A 122 -6.57 -2.74 -1.71
C THR A 122 -5.59 -3.89 -1.86
N ASN A 123 -4.73 -3.80 -2.88
CA ASN A 123 -3.74 -4.81 -3.21
C ASN A 123 -2.48 -4.12 -3.74
N PRO A 124 -1.32 -4.26 -3.10
CA PRO A 124 -0.11 -3.55 -3.51
C PRO A 124 0.56 -4.16 -4.75
N LYS A 125 0.19 -5.38 -5.15
CA LYS A 125 0.83 -6.12 -6.25
C LYS A 125 0.47 -5.63 -7.67
N PRO A 126 -0.80 -5.33 -8.01
CA PRO A 126 -1.16 -4.79 -9.32
C PRO A 126 -1.07 -3.26 -9.36
N ASP A 127 -0.89 -2.70 -10.57
CA ASP A 127 -0.80 -1.25 -10.81
C ASP A 127 -2.11 -0.48 -10.52
N ASP A 128 -3.26 -1.18 -10.57
CA ASP A 128 -4.59 -0.62 -10.25
C ASP A 128 -4.89 -0.62 -8.74
N CYS A 129 -3.93 -1.06 -7.92
CA CYS A 129 -3.98 -0.99 -6.46
C CYS A 129 -5.15 -1.70 -5.78
N GLY A 130 -6.01 -2.45 -6.50
CA GLY A 130 -7.16 -3.11 -5.90
C GLY A 130 -8.43 -3.18 -6.76
N THR A 131 -9.57 -3.30 -6.08
CA THR A 131 -10.91 -3.29 -6.70
C THR A 131 -11.95 -2.71 -5.73
N ALA A 132 -13.07 -2.24 -6.26
CA ALA A 132 -14.23 -1.82 -5.49
C ALA A 132 -15.52 -2.16 -6.23
N PHE A 133 -16.52 -2.69 -5.51
CA PHE A 133 -17.80 -3.13 -6.08
C PHE A 133 -18.85 -3.37 -4.98
N ARG A 134 -20.09 -3.65 -5.36
CA ARG A 134 -21.21 -4.00 -4.46
C ARG A 134 -21.52 -5.49 -4.61
N PRO A 135 -21.09 -6.38 -3.68
CA PRO A 135 -21.33 -7.81 -3.80
C PRO A 135 -22.80 -8.17 -3.54
N THR A 136 -23.35 -9.11 -4.30
CA THR A 136 -24.73 -9.62 -4.07
C THR A 136 -24.91 -10.24 -2.69
N ALA A 137 -23.87 -10.89 -2.14
CA ALA A 137 -23.89 -11.43 -0.78
C ALA A 137 -23.72 -10.35 0.32
N GLY A 138 -23.59 -9.07 -0.07
CA GLY A 138 -23.46 -7.94 0.82
C GLY A 138 -22.34 -8.11 1.85
N LYS A 139 -22.65 -7.81 3.10
CA LYS A 139 -21.70 -7.90 4.22
C LYS A 139 -21.09 -9.29 4.40
N SER A 140 -21.81 -10.35 4.05
CA SER A 140 -21.28 -11.72 4.13
C SER A 140 -20.09 -11.94 3.19
N TYR A 141 -20.06 -11.29 2.03
CA TYR A 141 -18.89 -11.32 1.14
C TYR A 141 -17.66 -10.77 1.85
N TYR A 142 -17.79 -9.57 2.43
CA TYR A 142 -16.71 -8.92 3.18
C TYR A 142 -16.25 -9.75 4.38
N ASP A 143 -17.18 -10.30 5.15
CA ASP A 143 -16.86 -11.09 6.35
C ASP A 143 -16.05 -12.34 6.02
N ASN A 144 -16.27 -12.94 4.85
CA ASN A 144 -15.54 -14.12 4.37
C ASN A 144 -14.23 -13.81 3.62
N LEU A 145 -13.87 -12.55 3.42
CA LEU A 145 -12.56 -12.20 2.84
C LEU A 145 -11.42 -12.68 3.75
N THR A 146 -10.43 -13.32 3.12
CA THR A 146 -9.17 -13.78 3.75
C THR A 146 -7.99 -13.36 2.94
#